data_AF-A0A1S6JAU4-F1
#
_entry.id   AF-A0A1S6JAU4-F1
#
_cell.length_a   1.000
_cell.length_b   1.000
_cell.length_c   1.000
_cell.angle_alpha   90.00
_cell.angle_beta   90.00
_cell.angle_gamma   90.00
#
_symmetry.space_group_name_H-M   'P 1'
#
loop_
_entity.id
_entity.type
_entity.pdbx_description
1 polymer ?
#
loop_
_entity_poly.entity_id
_entity_poly.type
_entity_poly.pdbx_seq_one_letter_code
_entity_poly.pdbx_strand_id
1 'polypeptide(L)'
;MTVTKLLLPASAAVLLASVTACGASSVPQASPSASAGSATAGTRPSANVQPVTATVPDVIGGNAGRAYEQMSSELDMTFEDASGQGRRVDDPAEWKICDSRPGPNQQITDAPVVFGVVRVSEKCRDTTPE
;
A
#
# COMPACT_ATOMS: atom_id res chain seq x y z
N MET A 1 -4.80 5.08 -48.03
CA MET A 1 -3.39 4.95 -48.43
C MET A 1 -2.66 4.27 -47.29
N THR A 2 -2.16 3.06 -47.57
CA THR A 2 -1.37 2.18 -46.71
C THR A 2 -0.03 2.79 -46.29
N VAL A 3 0.52 2.43 -45.13
CA VAL A 3 1.74 1.60 -45.00
C VAL A 3 2.00 1.26 -43.52
N THR A 4 1.90 -0.04 -43.25
CA THR A 4 2.37 -0.77 -42.07
C THR A 4 3.89 -0.84 -42.05
N LYS A 5 4.53 -0.67 -40.88
CA LYS A 5 5.92 -1.11 -40.66
C LYS A 5 6.02 -1.86 -39.32
N LEU A 6 5.85 -3.19 -39.41
CA LEU A 6 6.39 -4.14 -38.44
C LEU A 6 7.92 -4.09 -38.52
N LEU A 7 8.61 -4.04 -37.38
CA LEU A 7 9.95 -4.60 -37.22
C LEU A 7 10.10 -5.12 -35.78
N LEU A 8 9.96 -6.44 -35.63
CA LEU A 8 10.57 -7.21 -34.55
C LEU A 8 12.05 -7.46 -34.90
N PRO A 9 12.97 -7.42 -33.93
CA PRO A 9 14.20 -8.20 -34.00
C PRO A 9 14.07 -9.52 -33.25
N ALA A 10 14.52 -10.57 -33.92
CA ALA A 10 14.53 -11.96 -33.51
C ALA A 10 15.68 -12.31 -32.53
N SER A 11 15.35 -13.19 -31.59
CA SER A 11 16.09 -14.36 -31.09
C SER A 11 17.61 -14.34 -30.90
N ALA A 12 18.06 -14.68 -29.68
CA ALA A 12 19.17 -15.62 -29.46
C ALA A 12 19.07 -16.33 -28.09
N ALA A 13 19.61 -17.54 -28.06
CA ALA A 13 19.34 -18.65 -27.16
C ALA A 13 20.12 -18.67 -25.82
N VAL A 14 19.48 -19.31 -24.82
CA VAL A 14 19.98 -20.38 -23.91
C VAL A 14 21.27 -20.15 -23.10
N LEU A 15 21.22 -20.43 -21.78
CA LEU A 15 22.15 -21.33 -21.05
C LEU A 15 21.60 -21.71 -19.65
N LEU A 16 21.53 -23.03 -19.41
CA LEU A 16 21.25 -23.70 -18.14
C LEU A 16 22.50 -23.67 -17.23
N ALA A 17 22.34 -23.53 -15.91
CA ALA A 17 23.20 -24.20 -14.91
C ALA A 17 22.60 -24.13 -13.49
N SER A 18 22.33 -25.32 -12.98
CA SER A 18 21.89 -25.73 -11.65
C SER A 18 22.88 -25.40 -10.52
N VAL A 19 22.37 -25.10 -9.31
CA VAL A 19 23.15 -25.17 -8.06
C VAL A 19 22.41 -25.99 -7.00
N THR A 20 22.83 -27.25 -6.93
CA THR A 20 23.11 -28.09 -5.75
C THR A 20 22.24 -27.94 -4.49
N ALA A 21 21.41 -28.97 -4.25
CA ALA A 21 20.99 -29.39 -2.92
C ALA A 21 22.12 -30.18 -2.22
N CYS A 22 22.40 -29.87 -0.95
CA CYS A 22 22.64 -30.86 0.12
C CYS A 22 23.03 -30.13 1.42
N GLY A 23 22.39 -30.51 2.52
CA GLY A 23 22.76 -30.02 3.84
C GLY A 23 21.83 -30.49 4.96
N ALA A 24 21.51 -31.78 5.01
CA ALA A 24 21.02 -32.39 6.24
C ALA A 24 22.24 -32.70 7.12
N SER A 25 22.31 -32.09 8.31
CA SER A 25 23.12 -32.59 9.42
C SER A 25 22.35 -32.39 10.72
N SER A 26 22.05 -33.52 11.32
CA SER A 26 21.27 -33.76 12.51
C SER A 26 22.00 -33.30 13.78
N VAL A 27 21.27 -32.74 14.74
CA VAL A 27 21.67 -32.70 16.16
C VAL A 27 20.64 -33.49 16.97
N PRO A 28 21.06 -34.50 17.76
CA PRO A 28 20.17 -35.22 18.66
C PRO A 28 19.80 -34.36 19.88
N GLN A 29 18.48 -34.23 20.07
CA GLN A 29 17.75 -34.38 21.33
C GLN A 29 18.50 -34.06 22.64
N ALA A 30 18.36 -32.83 23.11
CA ALA A 30 18.32 -32.56 24.54
C ALA A 30 16.86 -32.61 25.00
N SER A 31 16.48 -33.70 25.66
CA SER A 31 15.20 -33.79 26.37
C SER A 31 15.17 -32.75 27.51
N PRO A 32 14.15 -31.88 27.61
CA PRO A 32 13.77 -31.33 28.89
C PRO A 32 12.83 -32.34 29.57
N SER A 33 13.25 -32.80 30.74
CA SER A 33 12.37 -33.48 31.69
C SER A 33 11.09 -32.66 31.89
N ALA A 34 9.99 -33.38 31.87
CA ALA A 34 8.64 -32.89 32.09
C ALA A 34 8.56 -31.97 33.33
N SER A 35 8.10 -30.74 33.10
CA SER A 35 7.29 -30.04 34.09
C SER A 35 5.88 -29.98 33.51
N ALA A 36 5.04 -30.89 33.98
CA ALA A 36 3.61 -30.87 33.76
C ALA A 36 3.03 -29.66 34.51
N GLY A 37 3.04 -28.51 33.86
CA GLY A 37 2.11 -27.43 34.13
C GLY A 37 1.01 -27.50 33.09
N SER A 38 -0.14 -28.08 33.45
CA SER A 38 -1.39 -27.94 32.70
C SER A 38 -1.80 -26.46 32.71
N ALA A 39 -1.18 -25.66 31.86
CA ALA A 39 -1.73 -24.39 31.45
C ALA A 39 -2.91 -24.73 30.55
N THR A 40 -4.12 -24.52 31.08
CA THR A 40 -5.33 -24.34 30.27
C THR A 40 -4.93 -23.58 29.01
N ALA A 41 -5.03 -24.26 27.87
CA ALA A 41 -5.03 -23.62 26.57
C ALA A 41 -6.28 -22.75 26.53
N GLY A 42 -6.21 -21.58 27.18
CA GLY A 42 -7.10 -20.50 26.89
C GLY A 42 -6.92 -20.24 25.42
N THR A 43 -7.98 -20.47 24.64
CA THR A 43 -8.12 -19.97 23.29
C THR A 43 -7.73 -18.50 23.34
N ARG A 44 -6.48 -18.20 22.99
CA ARG A 44 -6.08 -16.83 22.69
C ARG A 44 -7.08 -16.40 21.63
N PRO A 45 -7.87 -15.33 21.82
CA PRO A 45 -8.63 -14.79 20.71
C PRO A 45 -7.61 -14.65 19.59
N SER A 46 -7.81 -15.38 18.48
CA SER A 46 -7.14 -15.05 17.24
C SER A 46 -7.49 -13.60 17.05
N ALA A 47 -6.54 -12.71 17.36
CA ALA A 47 -6.62 -11.35 16.90
C ALA A 47 -6.84 -11.53 15.41
N ASN A 48 -8.03 -11.15 14.95
CA ASN A 48 -8.34 -11.10 13.55
C ASN A 48 -7.45 -9.99 13.01
N VAL A 49 -6.18 -10.32 12.76
CA VAL A 49 -5.22 -9.42 12.16
C VAL A 49 -5.67 -9.35 10.71
N GLN A 50 -6.44 -8.30 10.42
CA GLN A 50 -6.80 -7.94 9.06
C GLN A 50 -5.50 -7.97 8.23
N PRO A 51 -5.45 -8.67 7.08
CA PRO A 51 -4.25 -8.68 6.26
C PRO A 51 -3.86 -7.24 5.91
N VAL A 52 -2.61 -6.87 6.19
CA VAL A 52 -2.06 -5.54 5.88
C VAL A 52 -1.98 -5.42 4.36
N THR A 53 -2.88 -4.64 3.76
CA THR A 53 -3.09 -4.68 2.30
C THR A 53 -2.20 -3.73 1.50
N ALA A 54 -1.68 -2.66 2.07
CA ALA A 54 -0.66 -1.77 1.48
C ALA A 54 -0.36 -0.64 2.49
N THR A 55 0.56 0.25 2.14
CA THR A 55 0.83 1.49 2.90
C THR A 55 0.38 2.69 2.06
N VAL A 56 -0.21 3.71 2.68
CA VAL A 56 -0.57 4.97 2.03
C VAL A 56 0.70 5.70 1.59
N PRO A 57 0.92 5.99 0.29
CA PRO A 57 2.07 6.77 -0.16
C PRO A 57 2.04 8.20 0.37
N ASP A 58 3.22 8.79 0.62
CA ASP A 58 3.33 10.20 0.96
C ASP A 58 3.23 11.08 -0.30
N VAL A 59 2.03 11.62 -0.52
CA VAL A 59 1.70 12.51 -1.65
C VAL A 59 1.25 13.89 -1.17
N ILE A 60 1.51 14.23 0.09
CA ILE A 60 1.10 15.50 0.69
C ILE A 60 1.77 16.67 -0.05
N GLY A 61 0.98 17.71 -0.36
CA GLY A 61 1.40 18.85 -1.16
C GLY A 61 1.40 18.60 -2.68
N GLY A 62 1.21 17.36 -3.11
CA GLY A 62 1.09 16.99 -4.52
C GLY A 62 -0.26 17.32 -5.14
N ASN A 63 -0.37 17.14 -6.47
CA ASN A 63 -1.61 17.31 -7.22
C ASN A 63 -2.50 16.07 -7.11
N ALA A 64 -3.79 16.25 -6.84
CA ALA A 64 -4.73 15.15 -6.62
C ALA A 64 -5.01 14.33 -7.90
N GLY A 65 -5.11 14.98 -9.06
CA GLY A 65 -5.24 14.29 -10.34
C GLY A 65 -4.04 13.39 -10.66
N ARG A 66 -2.82 13.89 -10.47
CA ARG A 66 -1.60 13.09 -10.65
C ARG A 66 -1.55 11.89 -9.70
N ALA A 67 -1.94 12.10 -8.44
CA ALA A 67 -2.03 11.04 -7.46
C ALA A 67 -3.02 9.96 -7.90
N TYR A 68 -4.21 10.35 -8.34
CA TYR A 68 -5.24 9.44 -8.83
C TYR A 68 -4.75 8.58 -10.01
N GLU A 69 -4.14 9.20 -11.02
CA GLU A 69 -3.61 8.49 -12.19
C GLU A 69 -2.53 7.45 -11.82
N GLN A 70 -1.72 7.72 -10.80
CA GLN A 70 -0.64 6.82 -10.39
C GLN A 70 -1.11 5.64 -9.55
N MET A 71 -2.19 5.81 -8.79
CA MET A 71 -2.52 4.89 -7.69
C MET A 71 -3.92 4.27 -7.80
N SER A 72 -4.80 4.76 -8.67
CA SER A 72 -6.20 4.29 -8.75
C SER A 72 -6.35 2.81 -9.13
N SER A 73 -5.33 2.21 -9.75
CA SER A 73 -5.31 0.77 -10.03
C SER A 73 -4.90 -0.09 -8.82
N GLU A 74 -4.31 0.52 -7.79
CA GLU A 74 -3.75 -0.17 -6.62
C GLU A 74 -4.56 0.11 -5.35
N LEU A 75 -5.16 1.29 -5.24
CA LEU A 75 -5.85 1.78 -4.04
C LEU A 75 -7.24 2.31 -4.40
N ASP A 76 -8.26 1.92 -3.63
CA ASP A 76 -9.54 2.62 -3.64
C ASP A 76 -9.39 3.93 -2.86
N MET A 77 -9.73 5.05 -3.50
CA MET A 77 -9.49 6.39 -2.94
C MET A 77 -10.60 7.38 -3.27
N THR A 78 -10.77 8.34 -2.37
CA THR A 78 -11.69 9.46 -2.54
C THR A 78 -11.04 10.78 -2.14
N PHE A 79 -11.53 11.88 -2.71
CA PHE A 79 -11.05 13.23 -2.43
C PHE A 79 -12.15 14.07 -1.78
N GLU A 80 -11.84 14.73 -0.68
CA GLU A 80 -12.76 15.59 0.06
C GLU A 80 -12.19 17.02 0.20
N ASP A 81 -13.03 18.05 0.04
CA ASP A 81 -12.60 19.44 0.22
C ASP A 81 -12.32 19.75 1.70
N ALA A 82 -11.04 19.80 2.05
CA ALA A 82 -10.53 20.10 3.38
C ALA A 82 -10.52 21.61 3.71
N SER A 83 -10.93 22.48 2.78
CA SER A 83 -10.99 23.92 3.05
C SER A 83 -12.13 24.33 4.00
N GLY A 84 -13.10 23.43 4.23
CA GLY A 84 -14.33 23.70 4.98
C GLY A 84 -15.44 24.35 4.17
N GLN A 85 -15.25 24.54 2.86
CA GLN A 85 -16.26 25.12 1.96
C GLN A 85 -17.26 24.08 1.43
N GLY A 86 -17.03 22.78 1.67
CA GLY A 86 -17.95 21.71 1.28
C GLY A 86 -18.10 21.55 -0.23
N ARG A 87 -17.08 21.91 -1.01
CA ARG A 87 -17.12 21.80 -2.47
C ARG A 87 -16.91 20.33 -2.88
N ARG A 88 -17.55 19.92 -3.98
CA ARG A 88 -17.25 18.63 -4.61
C ARG A 88 -15.93 18.71 -5.38
N VAL A 89 -15.20 17.60 -5.37
CA VAL A 89 -13.93 17.42 -6.10
C VAL A 89 -14.24 16.72 -7.42
N ASP A 90 -14.84 17.45 -8.36
CA ASP A 90 -15.28 16.86 -9.64
C ASP A 90 -14.10 16.68 -10.64
N ASP A 91 -13.11 17.58 -10.61
CA ASP A 91 -11.86 17.48 -11.39
C ASP A 91 -10.66 17.53 -10.45
N PRO A 92 -10.07 16.38 -10.05
CA PRO A 92 -8.96 16.31 -9.12
C PRO A 92 -7.70 17.04 -9.60
N ALA A 93 -7.54 17.32 -10.90
CA ALA A 93 -6.37 18.04 -11.41
C ALA A 93 -6.30 19.50 -10.91
N GLU A 94 -7.42 20.07 -10.48
CA GLU A 94 -7.50 21.44 -9.94
C GLU A 94 -7.24 21.54 -8.42
N TRP A 95 -6.82 20.44 -7.80
CA TRP A 95 -6.68 20.30 -6.36
C TRP A 95 -5.30 19.83 -5.91
N LYS A 96 -4.94 20.22 -4.70
CA LYS A 96 -3.71 19.85 -4.00
C LYS A 96 -4.05 19.07 -2.75
N ILE A 97 -3.33 17.97 -2.51
CA ILE A 97 -3.49 17.11 -1.33
C ILE A 97 -2.88 17.78 -0.10
N CYS A 98 -3.62 17.79 1.00
CA CYS A 98 -3.20 18.36 2.28
C CYS A 98 -3.10 17.32 3.39
N ASP A 99 -3.94 16.29 3.36
CA ASP A 99 -3.93 15.21 4.34
C ASP A 99 -4.41 13.90 3.69
N SER A 100 -4.24 12.80 4.44
CA SER A 100 -4.78 11.49 4.09
C SER A 100 -5.27 10.74 5.34
N ARG A 101 -6.26 9.87 5.15
CA ARG A 101 -6.77 8.93 6.15
C ARG A 101 -6.87 7.54 5.52
N PRO A 102 -6.09 6.54 5.99
CA PRO A 102 -4.99 6.65 6.95
C PRO A 102 -3.91 7.65 6.51
N GLY A 103 -3.11 8.15 7.47
CA GLY A 103 -2.08 9.14 7.20
C GLY A 103 -0.95 8.63 6.28
N PRO A 104 -0.05 9.53 5.82
CA PRO A 104 1.06 9.14 4.97
C PRO A 104 1.94 8.10 5.65
N ASN A 105 2.38 7.13 4.88
CA ASN A 105 3.17 5.97 5.32
C ASN A 105 2.47 5.08 6.37
N GLN A 106 1.16 5.25 6.60
CA GLN A 106 0.37 4.36 7.46
C GLN A 106 -0.15 3.16 6.68
N GLN A 107 -0.33 2.05 7.39
CA GLN A 107 -0.93 0.85 6.82
C GLN A 107 -2.40 1.12 6.46
N ILE A 108 -2.81 0.60 5.32
CA ILE A 108 -4.19 0.58 4.87
C ILE A 108 -4.84 -0.65 5.49
N THR A 109 -5.58 -0.41 6.57
CA THR A 109 -6.39 -1.42 7.25
C THR A 109 -7.80 -1.50 6.68
N ASP A 110 -8.29 -0.38 6.12
CA ASP A 110 -9.64 -0.20 5.63
C ASP A 110 -9.64 0.72 4.39
N ALA A 111 -10.56 0.46 3.46
CA ALA A 111 -10.76 1.25 2.24
C ALA A 111 -12.11 2.00 2.29
N PRO A 112 -12.25 3.13 1.57
CA PRO A 112 -11.22 3.78 0.75
C PRO A 112 -10.23 4.62 1.56
N VAL A 113 -9.07 4.91 0.96
CA VAL A 113 -8.16 5.95 1.46
C VAL A 113 -8.77 7.32 1.12
N VAL A 114 -8.96 8.16 2.14
CA VAL A 114 -9.54 9.49 1.97
C VAL A 114 -8.43 10.53 1.92
N PHE A 115 -8.37 11.34 0.87
CA PHE A 115 -7.44 12.46 0.76
C PHE A 115 -8.17 13.79 0.94
N GLY A 116 -7.80 14.55 1.96
CA GLY A 116 -8.22 15.93 2.11
C GLY A 116 -7.48 16.83 1.12
N VAL A 117 -8.23 17.61 0.35
CA VAL A 117 -7.70 18.47 -0.71
C VAL A 117 -8.18 19.90 -0.60
N VAL A 118 -7.39 20.83 -1.12
CA VAL A 118 -7.78 22.25 -1.31
C VAL A 118 -7.50 22.66 -2.75
N ARG A 119 -8.07 23.78 -3.23
CA ARG A 119 -7.71 24.29 -4.56
C ARG A 119 -6.21 24.56 -4.63
N VAL A 120 -5.61 24.39 -5.80
CA VAL A 120 -4.16 24.60 -5.98
C VAL A 120 -3.66 25.95 -5.45
N SER A 121 -4.47 27.00 -5.58
CA SER A 121 -4.21 28.36 -5.09
C SER A 121 -4.36 28.55 -3.58
N GLU A 122 -5.04 27.64 -2.89
CA GLU A 122 -5.27 27.68 -1.44
C GLU A 122 -4.09 27.06 -0.69
N LYS A 123 -3.97 27.37 0.62
CA LYS A 123 -2.98 26.76 1.50
C LYS A 123 -3.59 25.61 2.27
N CYS A 124 -2.82 24.54 2.44
CA CYS A 124 -3.17 23.51 3.41
C CYS A 124 -3.15 24.14 4.80
N ARG A 125 -4.14 23.80 5.62
CA ARG A 125 -4.17 24.19 7.02
C ARG A 125 -3.48 23.08 7.80
N ASP A 126 -2.64 23.45 8.76
CA ASP A 126 -2.13 22.50 9.73
C ASP A 126 -3.30 22.09 10.62
N THR A 127 -3.98 21.00 10.27
CA THR A 127 -4.94 20.38 11.17
C THR A 127 -4.14 19.65 12.23
N THR A 128 -3.70 20.35 13.27
CA THR A 128 -3.39 19.72 14.56
C THR A 128 -4.74 19.23 15.10
N PRO A 129 -4.97 17.92 15.24
CA PRO A 129 -6.14 17.43 15.95
C PRO A 129 -6.05 17.93 17.39
N GLU A 130 -7.08 18.63 17.87
CA GLU A 130 -7.23 18.97 19.30
C GLU A 130 -7.52 17.71 20.12
#